data_AF-A0A1H9VAB0-F1
#
_entry.id   AF-A0A1H9VAB0-F1
#
_cell.length_a   1.000
_cell.length_b   1.000
_cell.length_c   1.000
_cell.angle_alpha   90.00
_cell.angle_beta   90.00
_cell.angle_gamma   90.00
#
_symmetry.space_group_name_H-M   'P 1'
#
loop_
_entity.id
_entity.type
_entity.pdbx_description
1 polymer ?
#
loop_
_entity_poly.entity_id
_entity_poly.type
_entity_poly.pdbx_seq_one_letter_code
_entity_poly.pdbx_strand_id
1 'polypeptide(L)'
;MRQVKVDLMCPYCGFCQILKVPITISSRVYCPSCKQLVFLRYATGVRGELDEHGNYFKAYEPFKLRAINRAFEDAFKEENE
;
A
#
# COMPACT_ATOMS: atom_id res chain seq x y z
N MET A 1 16.73 13.93 -8.42
CA MET A 1 15.34 13.43 -8.40
C MET A 1 14.71 13.74 -7.05
N ARG A 2 13.48 14.25 -6.99
CA ARG A 2 12.81 14.58 -5.72
C ARG A 2 12.27 13.30 -5.06
N GLN A 3 12.63 13.08 -3.80
CA GLN A 3 12.13 11.97 -2.98
C GLN A 3 11.07 12.48 -2.00
N VAL A 4 10.15 11.60 -1.61
CA VAL A 4 9.11 11.84 -0.61
C VAL A 4 9.09 10.73 0.42
N LYS A 5 8.59 11.05 1.62
CA LYS A 5 8.42 10.08 2.70
C LYS A 5 7.12 9.30 2.53
N VAL A 6 7.20 8.00 2.78
CA VAL A 6 6.07 7.07 2.84
C VAL A 6 6.06 6.43 4.21
N ASP A 7 4.97 6.56 4.94
CA ASP A 7 4.73 5.75 6.13
C ASP A 7 4.17 4.39 5.69
N LEU A 8 5.03 3.37 5.68
CA LEU A 8 4.67 2.02 5.26
C LEU A 8 4.38 1.15 6.49
N MET A 9 3.17 0.61 6.55
CA MET A 9 2.72 -0.43 7.49
C MET A 9 2.26 -1.64 6.69
N CYS A 10 3.14 -2.62 6.48
CA CYS A 10 2.85 -3.74 5.59
C CYS A 10 1.75 -4.66 6.17
N PRO A 11 0.59 -4.83 5.50
CA PRO A 11 -0.50 -5.65 6.00
C PRO A 11 -0.23 -7.16 5.93
N TYR A 12 0.86 -7.57 5.27
CA TYR A 12 1.19 -8.99 5.06
C TYR A 12 2.18 -9.55 6.09
N CYS A 13 3.16 -8.75 6.53
CA CYS A 13 4.24 -9.22 7.41
C CYS A 13 4.50 -8.30 8.62
N GLY A 14 3.74 -7.23 8.78
CA GLY A 14 3.89 -6.30 9.90
C GLY A 14 5.10 -5.35 9.82
N PHE A 15 5.88 -5.37 8.73
CA PHE A 15 6.98 -4.42 8.55
C PHE A 15 6.46 -2.97 8.54
N CYS A 16 6.92 -2.17 9.52
CA CYS A 16 6.47 -0.80 9.74
C CYS A 16 7.65 0.19 9.80
N GLN A 17 7.87 0.98 8.74
CA GLN A 17 8.93 1.99 8.68
C GLN A 17 8.61 3.12 7.70
N ILE A 18 9.21 4.30 7.93
CA ILE A 18 9.20 5.39 6.96
C ILE A 18 10.21 5.10 5.85
N LEU A 19 9.73 5.03 4.61
CA LEU A 19 10.56 4.88 3.42
C LEU A 19 10.73 6.21 2.68
N LYS A 20 11.83 6.34 1.94
CA LYS A 20 12.03 7.44 0.98
C LYS A 20 11.92 6.87 -0.43
N VAL A 21 10.96 7.36 -1.20
CA VAL A 21 10.70 6.91 -2.58
C VAL A 21 10.72 8.08 -3.55
N PRO A 22 10.99 7.86 -4.85
CA PRO A 22 10.83 8.92 -5.85
C PRO A 22 9.39 9.45 -5.87
N ILE A 23 9.20 10.77 -6.00
CA ILE A 23 7.86 11.37 -6.09
C ILE A 23 7.05 10.87 -7.31
N THR A 24 7.75 10.38 -8.34
CA THR A 24 7.18 9.78 -9.55
C THR A 24 6.77 8.32 -9.37
N ILE A 25 6.87 7.77 -8.15
CA ILE A 25 6.45 6.40 -7.87
C ILE A 25 4.98 6.19 -8.27
N SER A 26 4.69 5.01 -8.81
CA SER A 26 3.33 4.57 -9.10
C SER A 26 2.48 4.50 -7.81
N SER A 27 1.19 4.20 -7.91
CA SER A 27 0.25 4.01 -6.78
C SER A 27 0.53 2.78 -5.88
N ARG A 28 1.77 2.28 -5.86
CA ARG A 28 2.18 1.08 -5.13
C ARG A 28 3.65 1.13 -4.72
N VAL A 29 3.98 0.42 -3.66
CA VAL A 29 5.35 0.19 -3.20
C VAL A 29 5.53 -1.28 -2.82
N TYR A 30 6.73 -1.81 -3.00
CA TYR A 30 7.08 -3.14 -2.49
C TYR A 30 7.48 -3.05 -1.02
N CYS A 31 6.95 -3.94 -0.19
CA CYS A 31 7.45 -4.11 1.16
C CYS A 31 8.91 -4.59 1.11
N PRO A 32 9.86 -3.90 1.78
CA PRO A 32 11.26 -4.31 1.79
C PRO A 32 11.50 -5.71 2.38
N SER A 33 10.64 -6.13 3.31
CA SER A 33 10.71 -7.43 3.98
C SER A 33 10.08 -8.55 3.15
N CYS A 34 8.76 -8.58 2.99
CA CYS A 34 8.06 -9.70 2.32
C CYS A 34 7.88 -9.56 0.80
N LYS A 35 8.33 -8.46 0.20
CA LYS A 35 8.21 -8.16 -1.24
C LYS A 35 6.78 -8.13 -1.79
N GLN A 36 5.76 -8.12 -0.93
CA GLN A 36 4.37 -7.91 -1.35
C GLN A 36 4.13 -6.45 -1.75
N LEU A 37 3.17 -6.24 -2.66
CA LEU A 37 2.77 -4.91 -3.11
C LEU A 37 1.74 -4.29 -2.15
N VAL A 38 2.03 -3.08 -1.70
CA VAL A 38 1.16 -2.29 -0.83
C VAL A 38 0.71 -1.04 -1.59
N PHE A 39 -0.57 -0.69 -1.47
CA PHE A 39 -1.15 0.47 -2.13
C PHE A 39 -0.64 1.77 -1.48
N LEU A 40 -0.24 2.74 -2.31
CA LEU A 40 0.15 4.08 -1.86
C LEU A 40 -1.04 5.02 -1.93
N ARG A 41 -1.49 5.51 -0.76
CA ARG A 41 -2.50 6.56 -0.63
C ARG A 41 -1.82 7.86 -0.21
N TYR A 42 -2.33 9.01 -0.67
CA TYR A 42 -1.89 10.31 -0.16
C TYR A 42 -2.11 10.39 1.35
N ALA A 43 -1.12 10.90 2.09
CA ALA A 43 -1.15 10.88 3.55
C ALA A 43 -2.34 11.66 4.14
N THR A 44 -2.75 12.77 3.50
CA THR A 44 -3.92 13.59 3.86
C THR A 44 -5.16 13.28 3.01
N GLY A 45 -5.05 12.36 2.04
CA GLY A 45 -6.07 12.15 1.00
C GLY A 45 -5.98 13.13 -0.18
N VAL A 46 -5.21 14.22 -0.06
CA VAL A 46 -5.04 15.24 -1.10
C VAL A 46 -3.65 15.15 -1.72
N ARG A 47 -3.57 15.26 -3.05
CA ARG A 47 -2.29 15.27 -3.76
C ARG A 47 -1.55 16.58 -3.51
N GLY A 48 -0.28 16.49 -3.12
CA GLY A 48 0.58 17.67 -2.94
C GLY A 48 0.77 18.07 -1.47
N GLU A 49 -0.06 17.55 -0.57
CA GLU A 49 -0.02 17.86 0.86
C GLU A 49 0.81 16.82 1.63
N LEU A 50 1.45 17.29 2.70
CA LEU A 50 2.16 16.46 3.66
C LEU A 50 1.33 16.37 4.94
N ASP A 51 1.37 15.23 5.62
CA ASP A 51 0.80 15.12 6.96
C ASP A 51 1.66 15.85 8.02
N GLU A 52 1.19 15.86 9.26
CA GLU A 52 1.86 16.47 10.43
C GLU A 52 3.26 15.90 10.70
N HIS A 53 3.57 14.71 10.19
CA HIS A 53 4.87 14.05 10.32
C HIS A 53 5.76 14.24 9.07
N GLY A 54 5.27 14.98 8.07
CA GLY A 54 5.96 15.24 6.81
C GLY A 54 5.92 14.09 5.82
N ASN A 55 4.99 13.13 5.97
CA ASN A 55 4.78 12.06 5.02
C ASN A 55 3.89 12.50 3.87
N TYR A 56 4.26 12.11 2.65
CA TYR A 56 3.48 12.39 1.46
C TYR A 56 2.51 11.23 1.14
N PHE A 57 2.91 10.01 1.48
CA PHE A 57 2.09 8.82 1.31
C PHE A 57 1.98 8.02 2.60
N LYS A 58 0.88 7.30 2.74
CA LYS A 58 0.67 6.20 3.69
C LYS A 58 0.39 4.92 2.90
N ALA A 59 0.95 3.80 3.36
CA ALA A 59 0.80 2.50 2.73
C ALA A 59 0.46 1.45 3.78
N TYR A 60 -0.84 1.13 3.90
CA TYR A 60 -1.34 0.17 4.89
C TYR A 60 -2.37 -0.82 4.30
N GLU A 61 -2.69 -0.69 3.00
CA GLU A 61 -3.69 -1.53 2.31
C GLU A 61 -3.01 -2.44 1.28
N PRO A 62 -3.46 -3.71 1.15
CA PRO A 62 -3.07 -4.58 0.04
C PRO A 62 -3.28 -3.91 -1.32
N PHE A 63 -2.30 -4.00 -2.21
CA PHE A 63 -2.51 -3.54 -3.58
C PHE A 63 -3.53 -4.44 -4.29
N LYS A 64 -4.53 -3.83 -4.96
CA LYS A 64 -5.64 -4.55 -5.62
C LYS A 64 -6.46 -5.43 -4.67
N LEU A 65 -6.77 -4.96 -3.46
CA LEU A 65 -7.62 -5.67 -2.49
C LEU A 65 -8.91 -6.29 -3.09
N ARG A 66 -9.58 -5.60 -4.02
CA ARG A 66 -10.76 -6.13 -4.72
C ARG A 66 -10.50 -7.45 -5.46
N ALA A 67 -9.34 -7.57 -6.12
CA ALA A 67 -8.97 -8.79 -6.83
C ALA A 67 -8.67 -9.93 -5.84
N ILE A 68 -8.05 -9.61 -4.71
CA ILE A 68 -7.78 -10.55 -3.62
C ILE A 68 -9.11 -11.09 -3.07
N ASN A 69 -10.05 -10.21 -2.73
CA ASN A 69 -11.35 -10.61 -2.19
C ASN A 69 -12.13 -11.50 -3.16
N ARG A 70 -12.13 -11.16 -4.46
CA ARG A 70 -12.77 -11.99 -5.48
C ARG A 70 -12.17 -13.40 -5.57
N ALA A 71 -10.84 -13.51 -5.49
CA ALA A 71 -10.18 -14.82 -5.51
C ALA A 71 -10.55 -15.67 -4.28
N PHE A 72 -10.74 -15.04 -3.11
CA PHE A 72 -11.26 -15.72 -1.94
C PHE A 72 -12.71 -16.15 -2.11
N GLU A 73 -13.59 -15.25 -2.56
CA GLU A 73 -14.99 -15.59 -2.83
C GLU A 73 -15.13 -16.77 -3.80
N ASP A 74 -14.34 -16.78 -4.87
CA ASP A 74 -14.35 -17.87 -5.84
C ASP A 74 -13.82 -19.20 -5.25
N ALA A 75 -12.89 -19.17 -4.29
CA ALA A 75 -12.37 -20.36 -3.62
C ALA A 75 -13.35 -20.99 -2.60
N PHE A 76 -14.29 -20.19 -2.08
CA PHE A 76 -15.30 -20.63 -1.09
C PHE A 76 -16.71 -20.78 -1.67
N LYS A 77 -16.88 -20.65 -2.99
CA LYS A 77 -18.13 -21.05 -3.64
C LYS A 77 -18.22 -22.57 -3.61
N GLU A 78 -19.06 -23.08 -2.72
CA GLU A 78 -19.49 -24.48 -2.74
C GLU A 78 -20.17 -24.77 -4.08
N GLU A 79 -19.75 -25.86 -4.75
CA GLU A 79 -20.50 -26.44 -5.85
C GLU A 79 -21.82 -26.97 -5.25
N ASN A 80 -22.88 -26.18 -5.36
CA ASN A 80 -24.23 -26.69 -5.11
C ASN A 80 -24.53 -27.71 -6.22
N GLU A 81 -24.34 -29.00 -5.93
CA GLU A 81 -24.91 -30.13 -6.70
C GLU A 81 -26.44 -30.18 -6.56
#